data_AF-A0A2S5MZQ1-F1
#
_entry.id   AF-A0A2S5MZQ1-F1
#
_cell.length_a   1.000
_cell.length_b   1.000
_cell.length_c   1.000
_cell.angle_alpha   90.00
_cell.angle_beta   90.00
_cell.angle_gamma   90.00
#
_symmetry.space_group_name_H-M   'P 1'
#
loop_
_entity.id
_entity.type
_entity.pdbx_description
1 polymer ?
#
loop_
_entity_poly.entity_id
_entity_poly.type
_entity_poly.pdbx_seq_one_letter_code
_entity_poly.pdbx_strand_id
1 'polypeptide(L)'
;MPPAPNRQSRPPKTPDKAKETAIMRLISALLIVLAGLFYVAWPAWSAYQLKLALESGDVAGVERGIDFPSVRQSLRPAATAAIEQNLKEATKGTPGSDLLIEKMSKDTLPKLVETSLDTILTPQAIIRMHAEGKSLRDLIKSVKAGGPDLMGQVGGLVRDLFGKKPAADPPPASPPADAAAAPIVPESRRLGLGNIKSAGFDGPTSIYLGLARDAAATGPDLTATMSFTGTGWRVTGLVPRI
;
A
#
# COMPACT_ATOMS: atom_id res chain seq x y z
N MET A 1 50.38 71.31 40.80
CA MET A 1 49.45 70.55 39.93
C MET A 1 50.05 69.17 39.68
N PRO A 2 49.49 68.09 40.26
CA PRO A 2 49.93 66.73 39.95
C PRO A 2 49.32 66.27 38.62
N PRO A 3 50.06 65.49 37.79
CA PRO A 3 49.52 64.93 36.55
C PRO A 3 48.49 63.84 36.85
N ALA A 4 47.40 63.83 36.08
CA ALA A 4 46.30 62.88 36.22
C ALA A 4 46.75 61.42 35.96
N PRO A 5 46.25 60.43 36.71
CA PRO A 5 46.60 59.04 36.49
C PRO A 5 46.06 58.54 35.15
N ASN A 6 46.96 57.95 34.38
CA ASN A 6 46.72 57.39 33.06
C ASN A 6 45.63 56.30 33.13
N ARG A 7 44.47 56.55 32.53
CA ARG A 7 43.37 55.56 32.44
C ARG A 7 43.84 54.43 31.52
N GLN A 8 44.38 53.36 32.11
CA GLN A 8 44.65 52.12 31.40
C GLN A 8 43.36 51.64 30.74
N SER A 9 43.35 51.69 29.41
CA SER A 9 42.35 51.07 28.56
C SER A 9 42.32 49.57 28.84
N ARG A 10 41.25 49.10 29.51
CA ARG A 10 41.00 47.66 29.63
C ARG A 10 40.97 47.07 28.21
N PRO A 11 41.77 46.03 27.90
CA PRO A 11 41.70 45.39 26.60
C PRO A 11 40.29 44.82 26.41
N PRO A 12 39.71 44.92 25.20
CA PRO A 12 38.40 44.37 24.91
C PRO A 12 38.45 42.85 25.18
N LYS A 13 37.51 42.37 26.00
CA LYS A 13 37.35 40.95 26.32
C LYS A 13 36.92 40.25 25.04
N THR A 14 37.86 39.67 24.30
CA THR A 14 37.60 38.93 23.07
C THR A 14 36.67 37.77 23.40
N PRO A 15 35.50 37.65 22.75
CA PRO A 15 34.63 36.50 22.95
C PRO A 15 35.39 35.23 22.56
N ASP A 16 35.25 34.22 23.41
CA ASP A 16 35.95 32.94 23.34
C ASP A 16 35.49 32.15 22.10
N LYS A 17 36.16 32.40 20.96
CA LYS A 17 35.87 31.83 19.62
C LYS A 17 35.72 30.30 19.61
N ALA A 18 36.33 29.62 20.58
CA ALA A 18 36.25 28.17 20.75
C ALA A 18 34.84 27.71 21.19
N LYS A 19 34.14 28.51 22.01
CA LYS A 19 32.77 28.19 22.46
C LYS A 19 31.74 28.37 21.35
N GLU A 20 31.94 29.40 20.51
CA GLU A 20 31.05 29.70 19.37
C GLU A 20 31.06 28.59 18.32
N THR A 21 32.24 28.03 18.00
CA THR A 21 32.38 26.90 17.07
C THR A 21 31.87 25.58 17.64
N ALA A 22 32.00 25.34 18.94
CA ALA A 22 31.42 24.17 19.60
C ALA A 22 29.88 24.20 19.59
N ILE A 23 29.28 25.36 19.88
CA ILE A 23 27.82 25.54 19.84
C ILE A 23 27.29 25.35 18.42
N MET A 24 27.95 25.91 17.41
CA MET A 24 27.51 25.79 16.02
C MET A 24 27.55 24.34 15.50
N ARG A 25 28.57 23.56 15.90
CA ARG A 25 28.65 22.12 15.58
C ARG A 25 27.57 21.31 16.28
N LEU A 26 27.23 21.65 17.52
CA LEU A 26 26.20 20.96 18.29
C LEU A 26 24.79 21.24 17.74
N ILE A 27 24.54 22.49 17.30
CA ILE A 27 23.30 22.85 16.58
C ILE A 27 23.21 22.10 15.25
N SER A 28 24.28 22.06 14.45
CA SER A 28 24.30 21.31 13.20
C SER A 28 24.07 19.81 13.41
N ALA A 29 24.72 19.20 14.41
CA ALA A 29 24.50 17.80 14.76
C ALA A 29 23.04 17.55 15.20
N LEU A 30 22.47 18.46 16.01
CA LEU A 30 21.07 18.38 16.43
C LEU A 30 20.11 18.48 15.24
N LEU A 31 20.36 19.41 14.30
CA LEU A 31 19.56 19.53 13.08
C LEU A 31 19.61 18.28 12.21
N ILE A 32 20.80 17.65 12.10
CA ILE A 32 20.96 16.39 11.37
C ILE A 32 20.19 15.26 12.06
N VAL A 33 20.25 15.16 13.38
CA VAL A 33 19.48 14.18 14.16
C VAL A 33 17.98 14.43 14.01
N LEU A 34 17.54 15.69 14.07
CA LEU A 34 16.13 16.05 13.89
C LEU A 34 15.64 15.72 12.48
N ALA A 35 16.44 16.02 11.46
CA ALA A 35 16.16 15.68 10.08
C ALA A 35 16.12 14.16 9.85
N GLY A 36 17.01 13.41 10.50
CA GLY A 36 17.00 11.94 10.48
C GLY A 36 15.75 11.36 11.13
N LEU A 37 15.35 11.87 12.31
CA LEU A 37 14.12 11.46 12.98
C LEU A 37 12.87 11.80 12.14
N PHE A 38 12.85 12.99 11.55
CA PHE A 38 11.78 13.40 10.64
C PHE A 38 11.69 12.51 9.40
N TYR A 39 12.83 12.15 8.81
CA TYR A 39 12.90 11.24 7.67
C TYR A 39 12.34 9.85 8.00
N VAL A 40 12.60 9.34 9.20
CA VAL A 40 12.06 8.04 9.66
C VAL A 40 10.58 8.11 10.03
N ALA A 41 10.11 9.24 10.59
CA ALA A 41 8.70 9.42 10.96
C ALA A 41 7.78 9.65 9.75
N TRP A 42 8.30 10.26 8.68
CA TRP A 42 7.54 10.62 7.49
C TRP A 42 6.84 9.45 6.75
N PRO A 43 7.47 8.28 6.53
CA PRO A 43 6.77 7.14 5.92
C PRO A 43 5.60 6.64 6.79
N ALA A 44 5.72 6.67 8.12
CA ALA A 44 4.63 6.30 9.02
C ALA A 44 3.45 7.29 8.91
N TRP A 45 3.74 8.58 8.80
CA TRP A 45 2.72 9.61 8.56
C TRP A 45 2.00 9.42 7.22
N SER A 46 2.76 9.07 6.17
CA SER A 46 2.20 8.82 4.84
C SER A 46 1.27 7.60 4.84
N ALA A 47 1.67 6.52 5.54
CA ALA A 47 0.83 5.35 5.73
C ALA A 47 -0.47 5.67 6.52
N TYR A 48 -0.37 6.52 7.54
CA TYR A 48 -1.55 6.96 8.31
C TYR A 48 -2.54 7.78 7.46
N GLN A 49 -2.04 8.71 6.63
CA GLN A 49 -2.90 9.46 5.70
C GLN A 49 -3.58 8.54 4.67
N LEU A 50 -2.85 7.55 4.15
CA LEU A 50 -3.43 6.56 3.23
C LEU A 50 -4.55 5.76 3.92
N LYS A 51 -4.32 5.35 5.18
CA LYS A 51 -5.35 4.68 5.99
C LYS A 51 -6.60 5.55 6.15
N LEU A 52 -6.43 6.82 6.52
CA LEU A 52 -7.56 7.75 6.64
C LEU A 52 -8.31 7.91 5.31
N ALA A 53 -7.59 8.04 4.19
CA ALA A 53 -8.20 8.14 2.87
C ALA A 53 -9.00 6.88 2.50
N LEU A 54 -8.52 5.70 2.88
CA LEU A 54 -9.25 4.43 2.68
C LEU A 54 -10.49 4.33 3.57
N GLU A 55 -10.42 4.83 4.81
CA GLU A 55 -11.56 4.85 5.75
C GLU A 55 -12.62 5.87 5.34
N SER A 56 -12.22 7.04 4.83
CA SER A 56 -13.14 8.10 4.39
C SER A 56 -13.63 7.92 2.95
N GLY A 57 -13.10 6.94 2.21
CA GLY A 57 -13.36 6.78 0.77
C GLY A 57 -12.85 7.92 -0.09
N ASP A 58 -11.78 8.62 0.33
CA ASP A 58 -11.14 9.68 -0.44
C ASP A 58 -10.26 9.11 -1.55
N VAL A 59 -10.84 9.06 -2.75
CA VAL A 59 -10.20 8.62 -4.00
C VAL A 59 -8.91 9.38 -4.26
N ALA A 60 -8.92 10.71 -4.11
CA ALA A 60 -7.77 11.55 -4.38
C ALA A 60 -6.66 11.34 -3.34
N GLY A 61 -7.03 11.01 -2.10
CA GLY A 61 -6.09 10.63 -1.04
C GLY A 61 -5.39 9.31 -1.33
N VAL A 62 -6.13 8.30 -1.83
CA VAL A 62 -5.57 7.00 -2.21
C VAL A 62 -4.63 7.11 -3.42
N GLU A 63 -5.00 7.88 -4.45
CA GLU A 63 -4.13 8.17 -5.60
C GLU A 63 -2.86 8.92 -5.20
N ARG A 64 -2.92 9.77 -4.18
CA ARG A 64 -1.73 10.43 -3.63
C ARG A 64 -0.79 9.45 -2.91
N GLY A 65 -1.31 8.44 -2.21
CA GLY A 65 -0.51 7.47 -1.47
C GLY A 65 -0.01 6.25 -2.28
N ILE A 66 -0.63 5.93 -3.41
CA ILE A 66 -0.33 4.73 -4.20
C ILE A 66 0.04 5.12 -5.63
N ASP A 67 1.21 4.67 -6.09
CA ASP A 67 1.61 4.78 -7.49
C ASP A 67 1.08 3.58 -8.29
N PHE A 68 -0.17 3.67 -8.73
CA PHE A 68 -0.86 2.60 -9.45
C PHE A 68 -0.12 2.08 -10.69
N PRO A 69 0.44 2.93 -11.58
CA PRO A 69 1.29 2.47 -12.68
C PRO A 69 2.43 1.56 -12.22
N SER A 70 3.20 1.99 -11.22
CA SER A 70 4.34 1.22 -10.69
C SER A 70 3.90 -0.08 -10.01
N VAL A 71 2.82 -0.04 -9.21
CA VAL A 71 2.27 -1.22 -8.54
C VAL A 71 1.73 -2.25 -9.55
N ARG A 72 1.08 -1.81 -10.62
CA ARG A 72 0.66 -2.70 -11.72
C ARG A 72 1.86 -3.34 -12.37
N GLN A 73 2.90 -2.57 -12.68
CA GLN A 73 4.13 -3.09 -13.28
C GLN A 73 4.81 -4.14 -12.40
N SER A 74 4.86 -3.93 -11.07
CA SER A 74 5.45 -4.90 -10.14
C SER A 74 4.62 -6.17 -10.01
N LEU A 75 3.29 -6.07 -10.12
CA LEU A 75 2.36 -7.19 -9.97
C LEU A 75 2.19 -8.03 -11.24
N ARG A 76 2.49 -7.48 -12.42
CA ARG A 76 2.43 -8.23 -13.70
C ARG A 76 3.07 -9.62 -13.63
N PRO A 77 4.36 -9.80 -13.26
CA PRO A 77 4.97 -11.13 -13.26
C PRO A 77 4.27 -12.12 -12.31
N ALA A 78 3.84 -11.65 -11.13
CA ALA A 78 3.11 -12.48 -10.18
C ALA A 78 1.70 -12.85 -10.68
N ALA A 79 0.99 -11.91 -11.30
CA ALA A 79 -0.32 -12.14 -11.90
C ALA A 79 -0.24 -13.12 -13.09
N THR A 80 0.76 -12.95 -13.96
CA THR A 80 1.05 -13.89 -15.06
C THR A 80 1.29 -15.29 -14.52
N ALA A 81 2.18 -15.45 -13.54
CA ALA A 81 2.47 -16.75 -12.94
C ALA A 81 1.24 -17.42 -12.30
N ALA A 82 0.41 -16.65 -11.59
CA ALA A 82 -0.81 -17.17 -10.98
C ALA A 82 -1.83 -17.65 -12.02
N ILE A 83 -1.99 -16.91 -13.12
CA ILE A 83 -2.89 -17.29 -14.21
C ILE A 83 -2.35 -18.52 -14.95
N GLU A 84 -1.06 -18.57 -15.28
CA GLU A 84 -0.43 -19.75 -15.89
C GLU A 84 -0.58 -21.00 -15.02
N GLN A 85 -0.40 -20.86 -13.70
CA GLN A 85 -0.59 -21.95 -12.76
C GLN A 85 -2.03 -22.45 -12.77
N ASN A 86 -3.01 -21.55 -12.75
CA ASN A 86 -4.42 -21.92 -12.83
C ASN A 86 -4.77 -22.59 -14.15
N LEU A 87 -4.22 -22.13 -15.29
CA LEU A 87 -4.40 -22.78 -16.58
C LEU A 87 -3.82 -24.20 -16.56
N LYS A 88 -2.58 -24.36 -16.09
CA LYS A 88 -1.92 -25.68 -15.98
C LYS A 88 -2.67 -26.64 -15.05
N GLU A 89 -3.21 -26.14 -13.94
CA GLU A 89 -4.03 -26.92 -13.02
C GLU A 89 -5.38 -27.32 -13.66
N ALA A 90 -6.04 -26.40 -14.37
CA ALA A 90 -7.34 -26.64 -15.01
C ALA A 90 -7.26 -27.60 -16.21
N THR A 91 -6.13 -27.65 -16.91
CA THR A 91 -5.94 -28.53 -18.07
C THR A 91 -5.23 -29.84 -17.72
N LYS A 92 -4.86 -30.04 -16.46
CA LYS A 92 -4.15 -31.22 -15.99
C LYS A 92 -4.96 -32.48 -16.33
N GLY A 93 -4.43 -33.32 -17.23
CA GLY A 93 -5.08 -34.55 -17.68
C GLY A 93 -5.80 -34.46 -19.03
N THR A 94 -5.76 -33.32 -19.73
CA THR A 94 -6.30 -33.18 -21.09
C THR A 94 -5.18 -33.39 -22.13
N PRO A 95 -5.22 -34.44 -22.96
CA PRO A 95 -4.22 -34.64 -24.02
C PRO A 95 -4.25 -33.49 -25.04
N GLY A 96 -3.10 -32.90 -25.33
CA GLY A 96 -2.97 -31.82 -26.33
C GLY A 96 -3.25 -30.41 -25.82
N SER A 97 -3.58 -30.23 -24.53
CA SER A 97 -3.84 -28.90 -23.96
C SER A 97 -2.60 -28.01 -23.89
N ASP A 98 -1.40 -28.58 -23.82
CA ASP A 98 -0.15 -27.79 -23.70
C ASP A 98 0.07 -26.86 -24.89
N LEU A 99 -0.19 -27.33 -26.12
CA LEU A 99 -0.09 -26.51 -27.34
C LEU A 99 -1.13 -25.39 -27.35
N LEU A 100 -2.32 -25.66 -26.80
CA LEU A 100 -3.42 -24.69 -26.75
C LEU A 100 -3.15 -23.62 -25.68
N ILE A 101 -2.63 -24.03 -24.52
CA ILE A 101 -2.18 -23.14 -23.45
C ILE A 101 -1.02 -22.29 -23.92
N GLU A 102 -0.04 -22.85 -24.63
CA GLU A 102 1.11 -22.08 -25.11
C GLU A 102 0.66 -20.97 -26.08
N LYS A 103 -0.24 -21.31 -27.01
CA LYS A 103 -0.78 -20.35 -27.99
C LYS A 103 -1.65 -19.29 -27.31
N MET A 104 -2.57 -19.70 -26.43
CA MET A 104 -3.43 -18.78 -25.69
C MET A 104 -2.61 -17.91 -24.72
N SER A 105 -1.58 -18.47 -24.10
CA SER A 105 -0.69 -17.74 -23.18
C SER A 105 0.10 -16.67 -23.90
N LYS A 106 0.60 -16.93 -25.11
CA LYS A 106 1.35 -15.93 -25.88
C LYS A 106 0.51 -14.72 -26.30
N ASP A 107 -0.72 -14.94 -26.75
CA ASP A 107 -1.53 -13.87 -27.36
C ASP A 107 -2.53 -13.21 -26.40
N THR A 108 -3.07 -13.97 -25.44
CA THR A 108 -4.20 -13.52 -24.60
C THR A 108 -3.77 -13.18 -23.18
N LEU A 109 -2.75 -13.86 -22.64
CA LEU A 109 -2.32 -13.68 -21.26
C LEU A 109 -1.87 -12.25 -20.95
N PRO A 110 -1.06 -11.57 -21.79
CA PRO A 110 -0.64 -10.20 -21.47
C PRO A 110 -1.83 -9.25 -21.35
N LYS A 111 -2.79 -9.34 -22.29
CA LYS A 111 -4.01 -8.52 -22.29
C LYS A 111 -4.92 -8.84 -21.10
N LEU A 112 -5.03 -10.11 -20.73
CA LEU A 112 -5.86 -10.55 -19.60
C LEU A 112 -5.25 -10.08 -18.28
N VAL A 113 -3.93 -10.18 -18.11
CA VAL A 113 -3.20 -9.65 -16.97
C VAL A 113 -3.38 -8.13 -16.88
N GLU A 114 -3.18 -7.40 -17.98
CA GLU A 114 -3.34 -5.95 -18.01
C GLU A 114 -4.78 -5.53 -17.67
N THR A 115 -5.79 -6.13 -18.31
CA THR A 115 -7.21 -5.82 -18.04
C THR A 115 -7.60 -6.15 -16.61
N SER A 116 -7.13 -7.29 -16.08
CA SER A 116 -7.39 -7.71 -14.71
C SER A 116 -6.74 -6.75 -13.70
N LEU A 117 -5.47 -6.40 -13.89
CA LEU A 117 -4.76 -5.42 -13.06
C LEU A 117 -5.40 -4.04 -13.16
N ASP A 118 -5.82 -3.61 -14.34
CA ASP A 118 -6.45 -2.30 -14.53
C ASP A 118 -7.83 -2.19 -13.89
N THR A 119 -8.58 -3.29 -13.84
CA THR A 119 -9.90 -3.34 -13.20
C THR A 119 -9.79 -3.45 -11.68
N ILE A 120 -8.88 -4.30 -11.21
CA ILE A 120 -8.73 -4.62 -9.79
C ILE A 120 -7.92 -3.54 -9.05
N LEU A 121 -6.88 -2.99 -9.67
CA LEU A 121 -6.02 -1.96 -9.09
C LEU A 121 -6.49 -0.58 -9.52
N THR A 122 -7.73 -0.25 -9.17
CA THR A 122 -8.26 1.11 -9.23
C THR A 122 -8.44 1.67 -7.82
N PRO A 123 -8.33 3.00 -7.64
CA PRO A 123 -8.60 3.64 -6.35
C PRO A 123 -9.97 3.25 -5.80
N GLN A 124 -10.98 3.24 -6.66
CA GLN A 124 -12.36 2.87 -6.32
C GLN A 124 -12.49 1.41 -5.87
N ALA A 125 -11.86 0.49 -6.60
CA ALA A 125 -11.86 -0.93 -6.21
C ALA A 125 -11.16 -1.13 -4.87
N ILE A 126 -10.05 -0.44 -4.60
CA ILE A 126 -9.34 -0.55 -3.31
C ILE A 126 -10.19 -0.02 -2.16
N ILE A 127 -10.83 1.15 -2.32
CA ILE A 127 -11.72 1.72 -1.30
C ILE A 127 -12.88 0.76 -1.02
N ARG A 128 -13.51 0.24 -2.07
CA ARG A 128 -14.61 -0.72 -1.93
C ARG A 128 -14.17 -2.03 -1.28
N MET A 129 -13.02 -2.57 -1.65
CA MET A 129 -12.45 -3.78 -1.04
C MET A 129 -12.15 -3.57 0.45
N HIS A 130 -11.61 -2.40 0.81
CA HIS A 130 -11.36 -2.04 2.20
C HIS A 130 -12.67 -1.95 2.98
N ALA A 131 -13.70 -1.29 2.43
CA ALA A 131 -15.01 -1.18 3.05
C ALA A 131 -15.72 -2.53 3.19
N GLU A 132 -15.57 -3.43 2.22
CA GLU A 132 -16.12 -4.80 2.25
C GLU A 132 -15.29 -5.78 3.09
N GLY A 133 -14.11 -5.37 3.60
CA GLY A 133 -13.21 -6.24 4.37
C GLY A 133 -12.62 -7.41 3.55
N LYS A 134 -12.76 -7.39 2.22
CA LYS A 134 -12.29 -8.45 1.31
C LYS A 134 -10.87 -8.14 0.85
N SER A 135 -9.99 -9.15 0.87
CA SER A 135 -8.61 -8.98 0.43
C SER A 135 -8.42 -9.32 -1.05
N LEU A 136 -7.44 -8.68 -1.70
CA LEU A 136 -7.03 -8.98 -3.08
C LEU A 136 -6.74 -10.48 -3.30
N ARG A 137 -6.19 -11.16 -2.28
CA ARG A 137 -5.96 -12.61 -2.28
C ARG A 137 -7.27 -13.40 -2.28
N ASP A 138 -8.32 -12.94 -1.60
CA ASP A 138 -9.61 -13.64 -1.57
C ASP A 138 -10.26 -13.59 -2.97
N LEU A 139 -10.09 -12.48 -3.70
CA LEU A 139 -10.45 -12.38 -5.13
C LEU A 139 -9.59 -13.31 -6.01
N ILE A 140 -8.27 -13.34 -5.82
CA ILE A 140 -7.39 -14.24 -6.57
C ILE A 140 -7.71 -15.71 -6.26
N LYS A 141 -8.07 -16.03 -5.01
CA LYS A 141 -8.52 -17.37 -4.60
C LYS A 141 -9.86 -17.74 -5.23
N SER A 142 -10.81 -16.80 -5.36
CA SER A 142 -12.08 -17.07 -6.06
C SER A 142 -11.88 -17.27 -7.56
N VAL A 143 -10.90 -16.62 -8.19
CA VAL A 143 -10.47 -16.93 -9.57
C VAL A 143 -9.90 -18.35 -9.64
N LYS A 144 -9.00 -18.70 -8.71
CA LYS A 144 -8.37 -20.03 -8.64
C LYS A 144 -9.39 -21.16 -8.42
N ALA A 145 -10.51 -20.88 -7.75
CA ALA A 145 -11.59 -21.83 -7.52
C ALA A 145 -12.48 -22.09 -8.75
N GLY A 146 -12.23 -21.47 -9.91
CA GLY A 146 -12.92 -21.79 -11.17
C GLY A 146 -14.43 -21.48 -11.14
N GLY A 147 -14.86 -20.49 -10.35
CA GLY A 147 -16.28 -20.18 -10.18
C GLY A 147 -16.84 -19.28 -11.29
N PRO A 148 -18.04 -19.53 -11.83
CA PRO A 148 -18.79 -18.61 -12.71
C PRO A 148 -19.13 -17.26 -12.04
N ASP A 149 -18.86 -17.12 -10.74
CA ASP A 149 -19.09 -15.92 -9.94
C ASP A 149 -18.25 -14.71 -10.34
N LEU A 150 -17.09 -14.87 -10.99
CA LEU A 150 -16.27 -13.71 -11.35
C LEU A 150 -16.89 -12.88 -12.47
N MET A 151 -17.50 -13.52 -13.47
CA MET A 151 -18.23 -12.80 -14.51
C MET A 151 -19.53 -12.19 -13.97
N GLY A 152 -20.22 -12.87 -13.04
CA GLY A 152 -21.42 -12.36 -12.39
C GLY A 152 -21.15 -11.18 -11.45
N GLN A 153 -20.07 -11.26 -10.67
CA GLN A 153 -19.70 -10.23 -9.69
C GLN A 153 -19.04 -9.03 -10.36
N VAL A 154 -18.19 -9.22 -11.37
CA VAL A 154 -17.66 -8.10 -12.18
C VAL A 154 -18.77 -7.47 -13.03
N GLY A 155 -19.68 -8.28 -13.60
CA GLY A 155 -20.86 -7.77 -14.31
C GLY A 155 -21.82 -6.98 -13.41
N GLY A 156 -22.02 -7.44 -12.17
CA GLY A 156 -22.78 -6.73 -11.14
C GLY A 156 -22.12 -5.42 -10.72
N LEU A 157 -20.79 -5.43 -10.50
CA LEU A 157 -20.01 -4.25 -10.13
C LEU A 157 -20.04 -3.18 -11.23
N VAL A 158 -19.91 -3.58 -12.50
CA VAL A 158 -19.94 -2.68 -13.66
C VAL A 158 -21.35 -2.10 -13.87
N ARG A 159 -22.40 -2.91 -13.66
CA ARG A 159 -23.79 -2.42 -13.75
C ARG A 159 -24.15 -1.44 -12.64
N ASP A 160 -23.60 -1.65 -11.43
CA ASP A 160 -23.84 -0.77 -10.28
C ASP A 160 -23.03 0.54 -10.35
N LEU A 161 -21.83 0.49 -10.96
CA LEU A 161 -20.97 1.66 -11.16
C LEU A 161 -21.32 2.49 -12.40
N PHE A 162 -21.82 1.87 -13.48
CA PHE A 162 -22.05 2.54 -14.77
C PHE A 162 -23.51 2.53 -15.26
N GLY A 163 -24.43 1.91 -14.51
CA GLY A 163 -25.83 1.72 -14.91
C GLY A 163 -26.87 2.54 -14.15
N LYS A 164 -26.53 3.72 -13.60
CA LYS A 164 -27.50 4.57 -12.90
C LYS A 164 -28.36 5.37 -13.89
N LYS A 165 -29.55 4.84 -14.21
CA LYS A 165 -30.68 5.59 -14.79
C LYS A 165 -31.67 5.95 -13.66
N PRO A 166 -32.22 7.19 -13.59
CA PRO A 166 -33.08 7.60 -12.48
C PRO A 166 -34.55 7.25 -12.76
N ALA A 167 -35.20 6.58 -11.80
CA ALA A 167 -36.65 6.60 -11.50
C ALA A 167 -36.87 5.55 -10.39
N ALA A 168 -37.13 5.96 -9.16
CA ALA A 168 -38.46 6.25 -8.63
C ALA A 168 -39.32 4.98 -8.53
N ASP A 169 -39.22 4.29 -7.40
CA ASP A 169 -40.34 3.65 -6.69
C ASP A 169 -39.92 3.32 -5.24
N PRO A 170 -40.85 3.36 -4.27
CA PRO A 170 -40.54 3.34 -2.83
C PRO A 170 -40.10 1.94 -2.34
N PRO A 171 -39.28 1.88 -1.27
CA PRO A 171 -38.73 0.62 -0.79
C PRO A 171 -39.83 -0.31 -0.22
N PRO A 172 -39.81 -1.62 -0.50
CA PRO A 172 -40.63 -2.57 0.23
C PRO A 172 -40.15 -2.64 1.68
N ALA A 173 -41.13 -2.62 2.58
CA ALA A 173 -40.98 -2.59 4.03
C ALA A 173 -40.02 -3.68 4.55
N SER A 174 -39.10 -3.25 5.43
CA SER A 174 -38.29 -4.13 6.26
C SER A 174 -39.19 -5.03 7.13
N PRO A 175 -39.00 -6.36 7.17
CA PRO A 175 -39.58 -7.18 8.22
C PRO A 175 -38.90 -6.91 9.57
N PRO A 176 -39.62 -7.11 10.69
CA PRO A 176 -39.26 -6.59 12.00
C PRO A 176 -38.02 -7.26 12.58
N ALA A 177 -37.21 -6.44 13.23
CA ALA A 177 -36.15 -6.84 14.12
C ALA A 177 -36.72 -7.63 15.31
N ASP A 178 -36.42 -8.92 15.39
CA ASP A 178 -36.10 -9.61 16.64
C ASP A 178 -35.74 -11.07 16.35
N ALA A 179 -34.44 -11.34 16.31
CA ALA A 179 -33.82 -12.57 16.78
C ALA A 179 -32.31 -12.33 16.80
N ALA A 180 -31.75 -12.28 18.00
CA ALA A 180 -30.33 -12.20 18.27
C ALA A 180 -29.57 -13.36 17.60
N ALA A 181 -29.10 -13.14 16.37
CA ALA A 181 -27.92 -13.80 15.85
C ALA A 181 -26.79 -12.77 15.97
N ALA A 182 -25.86 -13.03 16.89
CA ALA A 182 -24.65 -12.24 17.04
C ALA A 182 -24.05 -11.97 15.64
N PRO A 183 -23.61 -10.74 15.34
CA PRO A 183 -22.95 -10.50 14.08
C PRO A 183 -21.72 -11.40 14.07
N ILE A 184 -21.71 -12.39 13.17
CA ILE A 184 -20.47 -13.03 12.75
C ILE A 184 -19.76 -11.96 11.94
N VAL A 185 -19.22 -10.96 12.64
CA VAL A 185 -18.15 -10.12 12.16
C VAL A 185 -17.03 -11.12 11.95
N PRO A 186 -16.64 -11.48 10.71
CA PRO A 186 -15.40 -12.22 10.55
C PRO A 186 -14.36 -11.35 11.23
N GLU A 187 -13.72 -11.86 12.29
CA GLU A 187 -12.70 -11.14 13.06
C GLU A 187 -11.91 -10.30 12.08
N SER A 188 -12.02 -8.97 12.22
CA SER A 188 -11.18 -8.03 11.51
C SER A 188 -9.77 -8.57 11.67
N ARG A 189 -9.18 -9.12 10.61
CA ARG A 189 -7.82 -9.68 10.64
C ARG A 189 -6.91 -8.50 10.97
N ARG A 190 -6.68 -8.25 12.25
CA ARG A 190 -5.89 -7.14 12.74
C ARG A 190 -4.46 -7.41 12.33
N LEU A 191 -4.07 -6.86 11.18
CA LEU A 191 -2.66 -6.73 10.83
C LEU A 191 -2.02 -5.87 11.93
N GLY A 192 -1.33 -6.52 12.86
CA GLY A 192 -0.61 -5.89 13.95
C GLY A 192 0.89 -5.85 13.68
N LEU A 193 1.66 -5.28 14.60
CA LEU A 193 3.12 -5.24 14.47
C LEU A 193 3.75 -6.65 14.37
N GLY A 194 3.13 -7.68 14.97
CA GLY A 194 3.56 -9.08 14.86
C GLY A 194 3.42 -9.70 13.46
N ASN A 195 2.71 -9.04 12.56
CA ASN A 195 2.57 -9.44 11.16
C ASN A 195 3.73 -8.95 10.28
N ILE A 196 4.58 -8.05 10.79
CA ILE A 196 5.75 -7.57 10.06
C ILE A 196 6.87 -8.60 10.23
N LYS A 197 7.31 -9.21 9.12
CA LYS A 197 8.34 -10.26 9.10
C LYS A 197 9.69 -9.75 8.65
N SER A 198 9.70 -8.73 7.80
CA SER A 198 10.93 -8.06 7.40
C SER A 198 10.65 -6.58 7.17
N ALA A 199 11.65 -5.77 7.43
CA ALA A 199 11.65 -4.36 7.09
C ALA A 199 13.10 -4.00 6.74
N GLY A 200 13.28 -3.18 5.71
CA GLY A 200 14.62 -2.74 5.35
C GLY A 200 14.59 -1.68 4.27
N PHE A 201 15.80 -1.26 3.87
CA PHE A 201 16.00 -0.32 2.79
C PHE A 201 16.29 -1.10 1.51
N ASP A 202 15.60 -0.74 0.43
CA ASP A 202 15.82 -1.26 -0.93
C ASP A 202 16.57 -0.24 -1.79
N GLY A 203 17.19 0.77 -1.15
CA GLY A 203 17.82 1.91 -1.80
C GLY A 203 17.82 3.18 -0.92
N PRO A 204 18.38 4.29 -1.41
CA PRO A 204 18.47 5.56 -0.67
C PRO A 204 17.11 6.25 -0.49
N THR A 205 16.10 5.86 -1.27
CA THR A 205 14.75 6.44 -1.27
C THR A 205 13.65 5.39 -1.22
N SER A 206 13.99 4.12 -0.97
CA SER A 206 13.06 3.01 -0.98
C SER A 206 13.19 2.18 0.29
N ILE A 207 12.05 1.82 0.86
CA ILE A 207 11.92 0.89 1.97
C ILE A 207 11.04 -0.27 1.53
N TYR A 208 11.35 -1.47 2.02
CA TYR A 208 10.49 -2.63 1.85
C TYR A 208 9.98 -3.10 3.20
N LEU A 209 8.76 -3.62 3.20
CA LEU A 209 8.08 -4.16 4.35
C LEU A 209 7.47 -5.52 3.96
N GLY A 210 8.04 -6.59 4.51
CA GLY A 210 7.49 -7.93 4.43
C GLY A 210 6.42 -8.14 5.49
N LEU A 211 5.21 -8.45 5.05
CA LEU A 211 4.03 -8.67 5.87
C LEU A 211 3.57 -10.12 5.74
N ALA A 212 3.18 -10.74 6.84
CA ALA A 212 2.52 -12.03 6.88
C ALA A 212 1.08 -11.88 7.35
N ARG A 213 0.16 -12.65 6.78
CA ARG A 213 -1.24 -12.68 7.25
C ARG A 213 -1.33 -13.28 8.66
N ASP A 214 -0.52 -14.30 8.92
CA ASP A 214 -0.43 -14.98 10.20
C ASP A 214 0.78 -14.46 10.99
N ALA A 215 0.54 -14.03 12.22
CA ALA A 215 1.59 -13.62 13.14
C ALA A 215 2.53 -14.80 13.48
N ALA A 216 2.06 -16.05 13.39
CA ALA A 216 2.89 -17.24 13.59
C ALA A 216 3.73 -17.63 12.35
N ALA A 217 3.50 -17.02 11.18
CA ALA A 217 4.24 -17.38 9.98
C ALA A 217 5.74 -17.06 10.11
N THR A 218 6.58 -17.96 9.59
CA THR A 218 8.05 -17.83 9.61
C THR A 218 8.59 -16.90 8.53
N GLY A 219 7.80 -16.53 7.52
CA GLY A 219 8.22 -15.65 6.43
C GLY A 219 7.11 -14.71 5.95
N PRO A 220 7.45 -13.66 5.19
CA PRO A 220 6.47 -12.72 4.64
C PRO A 220 5.65 -13.38 3.52
N ASP A 221 4.34 -13.14 3.57
CA ASP A 221 3.36 -13.48 2.53
C ASP A 221 3.34 -12.45 1.38
N LEU A 222 3.63 -11.19 1.72
CA LEU A 222 3.56 -10.05 0.84
C LEU A 222 4.67 -9.09 1.19
N THR A 223 5.48 -8.70 0.21
CA THR A 223 6.44 -7.61 0.39
C THR A 223 5.87 -6.37 -0.28
N ALA A 224 5.66 -5.32 0.51
CA ALA A 224 5.31 -3.99 0.01
C ALA A 224 6.56 -3.13 -0.05
N THR A 225 6.80 -2.49 -1.19
CA THR A 225 7.87 -1.51 -1.38
C THR A 225 7.25 -0.12 -1.42
N MET A 226 7.77 0.77 -0.58
CA MET A 226 7.45 2.18 -0.59
C MET A 226 8.67 2.96 -1.05
N SER A 227 8.49 3.89 -1.98
CA SER A 227 9.54 4.77 -2.45
C SER A 227 9.14 6.23 -2.31
N PHE A 228 10.11 7.09 -1.99
CA PHE A 228 9.95 8.53 -2.05
C PHE A 228 9.91 8.96 -3.52
N THR A 229 8.74 9.36 -4.01
CA THR A 229 8.53 9.78 -5.40
C THR A 229 7.78 11.11 -5.44
N GLY A 230 8.27 12.05 -6.24
CA GLY A 230 7.76 13.41 -6.28
C GLY A 230 7.96 14.13 -4.94
N THR A 231 6.89 14.27 -4.16
CA THR A 231 6.86 15.04 -2.90
C THR A 231 6.58 14.20 -1.65
N GLY A 232 6.44 12.87 -1.77
CA GLY A 232 6.08 12.02 -0.64
C GLY A 232 6.45 10.56 -0.82
N TRP A 233 6.25 9.77 0.26
CA TRP A 233 6.39 8.33 0.18
C TRP A 233 5.13 7.73 -0.42
N ARG A 234 5.31 6.89 -1.43
CA ARG A 234 4.23 6.20 -2.12
C ARG A 234 4.49 4.71 -2.15
N VAL A 235 3.44 3.91 -2.11
CA VAL A 235 3.56 2.47 -2.38
C VAL A 235 3.81 2.32 -3.88
N THR A 236 4.98 1.78 -4.22
CA THR A 236 5.45 1.64 -5.61
C THR A 236 5.52 0.18 -6.04
N GLY A 237 5.63 -0.75 -5.09
CA GLY A 237 5.74 -2.17 -5.39
C GLY A 237 4.93 -3.02 -4.43
N LEU A 238 4.31 -4.06 -4.96
CA LEU A 238 3.74 -5.16 -4.20
C LEU A 238 4.21 -6.46 -4.84
N VAL A 239 4.87 -7.30 -4.05
CA VAL A 239 5.38 -8.60 -4.48
C VAL A 239 4.77 -9.66 -3.57
N PRO A 240 3.71 -10.38 -4.02
CA PRO A 240 3.19 -11.50 -3.27
C PRO A 240 4.18 -12.67 -3.35
N ARG A 241 4.45 -13.31 -2.21
CA ARG A 241 5.01 -14.66 -2.19
C ARG A 241 3.85 -15.64 -2.24
N ILE A 242 3.76 -16.34 -3.37
CA ILE A 242 2.80 -17.43 -3.64
C ILE A 242 3.49 -18.78 -3.46
#